data_AF-A0ABD0K9E8-F1
#
_entry.id   AF-A0ABD0K9E8-F1
#
_cell.length_a   1.000
_cell.length_b   1.000
_cell.length_c   1.000
_cell.angle_alpha   90.00
_cell.angle_beta   90.00
_cell.angle_gamma   90.00
#
_symmetry.space_group_name_H-M   'P 1'
#
loop_
_entity.id
_entity.type
_entity.pdbx_description
1 polymer ?
#
loop_
_entity_poly.entity_id
_entity_poly.type
_entity_poly.pdbx_seq_one_letter_code
_entity_poly.pdbx_strand_id
1 'polypeptide(L)'
;MELRFLIVAFITVFPVFYASGYGGVPELMQDQPARVQPGPSLLDREQNDEERRINKYRARALELLKARARAFKSPGCPEIYTKLSENHTMCLTDVGFETRLPETVRHGIVKQHNRYRSRVSPTASNMQKMVWDDSLAKIAAKWARQCRRGHDKGDSRRSPDLPGVYVGQNAAYGYRNWQTAIEAWHDEVSDFQYGKGAINDSVVGHYTQIVAWRSARVGCGQADCPKSEYKRHYVCNYAVGQMNDDPLKPYSKGERCGGCPDNCVEAENLCDCDGLLCLNGGKVDLTKCRCKCPAIYKGEVCQTLQCPEEDPWYCGSQWPESYCTEFANVPLECPYMCGSCSAADKNSTNEVPDDCRLQCKNDGKLDRTKCVCSCPEGFSGDRCERKARVCDGKTCLNGGQLNTKTCQCACPIGLTGKRCETKIPVCGGKACQNRARLNTATCKCQCRQGFTGSLCETSLPVCEEITCKNGGRVNETTCTCTCPKQFTGKRCHRRKCADADCSNGATLDYADCSCKCREGFTGMVVNLRDKTAEETSLVLCKYNLFYHTPSVGIHTKQD
;
A
#
# COMPACT_ATOMS: atom_id res chain seq x y z
N MET A 1 -19.79 -40.37 30.63
CA MET A 1 -21.18 -40.62 30.22
C MET A 1 -21.58 -39.45 29.33
N GLU A 2 -21.14 -39.40 28.07
CA GLU A 2 -21.62 -40.17 26.91
C GLU A 2 -23.15 -40.12 26.75
N LEU A 3 -23.60 -39.39 25.74
CA LEU A 3 -24.57 -39.92 24.78
C LEU A 3 -24.23 -39.40 23.37
N ARG A 4 -23.72 -40.33 22.55
CA ARG A 4 -23.47 -40.24 21.10
C ARG A 4 -24.70 -40.73 20.34
N PHE A 5 -24.96 -40.23 19.13
CA PHE A 5 -25.42 -40.99 17.94
C PHE A 5 -25.24 -40.06 16.71
N LEU A 6 -24.19 -40.21 15.90
CA LEU A 6 -23.97 -41.08 14.72
C LEU A 6 -24.77 -40.71 13.46
N ILE A 7 -24.02 -40.20 12.48
CA ILE A 7 -24.35 -39.92 11.08
C ILE A 7 -24.04 -41.18 10.25
N VAL A 8 -24.92 -41.58 9.33
CA VAL A 8 -24.58 -42.47 8.20
C VAL A 8 -25.24 -41.95 6.92
N ALA A 9 -24.43 -41.85 5.87
CA ALA A 9 -24.76 -41.44 4.51
C ALA A 9 -25.25 -42.63 3.66
N PHE A 10 -26.05 -42.38 2.61
CA PHE A 10 -26.13 -43.28 1.45
C PHE A 10 -26.35 -42.54 0.13
N ILE A 11 -25.65 -43.07 -0.88
CA ILE A 11 -25.49 -42.70 -2.29
C ILE A 11 -26.50 -43.50 -3.15
N THR A 12 -27.03 -42.90 -4.23
CA THR A 12 -27.56 -43.61 -5.41
C THR A 12 -27.31 -42.72 -6.66
N VAL A 13 -26.32 -43.01 -7.51
CA VAL A 13 -26.23 -43.92 -8.68
C VAL A 13 -27.13 -43.53 -9.88
N PHE A 14 -26.47 -43.03 -10.94
CA PHE A 14 -26.92 -42.88 -12.32
C PHE A 14 -27.08 -44.24 -13.04
N PRO A 15 -27.84 -44.28 -14.14
CA PRO A 15 -27.42 -45.06 -15.29
C PRO A 15 -27.31 -44.25 -16.59
N VAL A 16 -26.30 -44.64 -17.36
CA VAL A 16 -25.97 -44.27 -18.73
C VAL A 16 -26.56 -45.32 -19.66
N PHE A 17 -27.11 -44.92 -20.81
CA PHE A 17 -27.16 -45.76 -22.02
C PHE A 17 -26.83 -44.93 -23.27
N TYR A 18 -26.04 -45.55 -24.14
CA TYR A 18 -25.37 -45.00 -25.31
C TYR A 18 -26.04 -45.50 -26.60
N ALA A 19 -26.10 -44.62 -27.61
CA ALA A 19 -26.09 -44.83 -29.08
C ALA A 19 -27.18 -45.75 -29.72
N SER A 20 -27.72 -45.51 -30.92
CA SER A 20 -27.08 -45.18 -32.21
C SER A 20 -28.15 -44.86 -33.28
N GLY A 21 -27.80 -44.16 -34.37
CA GLY A 21 -28.27 -44.52 -35.72
C GLY A 21 -29.02 -43.48 -36.58
N TYR A 22 -28.30 -42.95 -37.59
CA TYR A 22 -28.66 -42.67 -39.00
C TYR A 22 -29.98 -41.98 -39.43
N GLY A 23 -29.82 -40.84 -40.12
CA GLY A 23 -30.26 -40.58 -41.51
C GLY A 23 -31.77 -40.57 -41.87
N GLY A 24 -32.25 -39.44 -42.40
CA GLY A 24 -33.52 -39.35 -43.16
C GLY A 24 -33.94 -37.91 -43.48
N VAL A 25 -34.27 -37.64 -44.75
CA VAL A 25 -34.72 -36.36 -45.34
C VAL A 25 -36.26 -36.18 -45.15
N PRO A 26 -36.93 -35.08 -45.59
CA PRO A 26 -38.04 -34.45 -44.86
C PRO A 26 -39.43 -34.89 -45.34
N GLU A 27 -40.44 -34.86 -44.46
CA GLU A 27 -41.84 -34.97 -44.89
C GLU A 27 -42.79 -34.10 -44.06
N LEU A 28 -43.84 -33.66 -44.75
CA LEU A 28 -44.73 -32.52 -44.51
C LEU A 28 -45.94 -32.84 -43.61
N MET A 29 -46.44 -31.78 -42.97
CA MET A 29 -47.81 -31.53 -42.48
C MET A 29 -48.32 -32.30 -41.23
N GLN A 30 -48.78 -31.57 -40.20
CA GLN A 30 -50.21 -31.18 -40.02
C GLN A 30 -50.42 -30.44 -38.67
N ASP A 31 -51.24 -29.38 -38.72
CA ASP A 31 -51.70 -28.54 -37.62
C ASP A 31 -52.35 -29.32 -36.45
N GLN A 32 -52.00 -28.97 -35.22
CA GLN A 32 -52.82 -29.23 -34.03
C GLN A 32 -53.17 -27.92 -33.31
N PRO A 33 -54.44 -27.71 -32.89
CA PRO A 33 -54.84 -26.47 -32.25
C PRO A 33 -54.33 -26.36 -30.81
N ALA A 34 -53.89 -25.15 -30.44
CA ALA A 34 -53.40 -24.80 -29.12
C ALA A 34 -54.47 -25.04 -28.04
N ARG A 35 -54.14 -25.87 -27.05
CA ARG A 35 -54.95 -26.12 -25.86
C ARG A 35 -54.85 -24.91 -24.92
N VAL A 36 -55.93 -24.13 -24.82
CA VAL A 36 -56.04 -23.03 -23.84
C VAL A 36 -56.05 -23.62 -22.43
N GLN A 37 -55.04 -23.29 -21.62
CA GLN A 37 -55.07 -23.62 -20.19
C GLN A 37 -56.04 -22.68 -19.46
N PRO A 38 -56.86 -23.18 -18.51
CA PRO A 38 -57.71 -22.31 -17.71
C PRO A 38 -56.84 -21.42 -16.81
N GLY A 39 -57.20 -20.14 -16.73
CA GLY A 39 -56.50 -19.17 -15.86
C GLY A 39 -56.66 -19.50 -14.36
N PRO A 40 -55.82 -18.91 -13.49
CA PRO A 40 -55.80 -19.22 -12.07
C PRO A 40 -57.17 -18.98 -11.42
N SER A 41 -57.58 -19.92 -10.56
CA SER A 41 -58.85 -19.89 -9.86
C SER A 41 -58.94 -18.69 -8.91
N LEU A 42 -60.14 -18.33 -8.44
CA LEU A 42 -60.34 -17.25 -7.47
C LEU A 42 -59.52 -17.46 -6.18
N LEU A 43 -59.43 -18.70 -5.70
CA LEU A 43 -58.61 -19.10 -4.56
C LEU A 43 -57.10 -18.90 -4.83
N ASP A 44 -56.62 -19.22 -6.03
CA ASP A 44 -55.22 -19.00 -6.41
C ASP A 44 -54.89 -17.49 -6.50
N ARG A 45 -55.85 -16.66 -6.93
CA ARG A 45 -55.68 -15.20 -6.98
C ARG A 45 -55.61 -14.59 -5.58
N GLU A 46 -56.48 -15.04 -4.68
CA GLU A 46 -56.50 -14.58 -3.28
C GLU A 46 -55.23 -14.99 -2.54
N GLN A 47 -54.75 -16.22 -2.73
CA GLN A 47 -53.47 -16.68 -2.16
C GLN A 47 -52.28 -15.88 -2.70
N ASN A 48 -52.24 -15.60 -4.01
CA ASN A 48 -51.19 -14.77 -4.62
C ASN A 48 -51.20 -13.32 -4.13
N ASP A 49 -52.38 -12.75 -3.87
CA ASP A 49 -52.52 -11.39 -3.32
C ASP A 49 -52.11 -11.31 -1.85
N GLU A 50 -52.41 -12.35 -1.06
CA GLU A 50 -51.96 -12.48 0.33
C GLU A 50 -50.44 -12.63 0.40
N GLU A 51 -49.86 -13.46 -0.46
CA GLU A 51 -48.41 -13.64 -0.55
C GLU A 51 -47.68 -12.36 -1.00
N ARG A 52 -48.28 -11.60 -1.93
CA ARG A 52 -47.82 -10.24 -2.30
C ARG A 52 -47.84 -9.28 -1.11
N ARG A 53 -48.92 -9.30 -0.31
CA ARG A 53 -49.04 -8.45 0.89
C ARG A 53 -47.99 -8.83 1.92
N ILE A 54 -47.81 -10.12 2.20
CA ILE A 54 -46.80 -10.64 3.13
C ILE A 54 -45.39 -10.25 2.68
N ASN A 55 -45.07 -10.40 1.40
CA ASN A 55 -43.77 -10.02 0.85
C ASN A 55 -43.53 -8.50 0.91
N LYS A 56 -44.56 -7.68 0.72
CA LYS A 56 -44.48 -6.22 0.91
C LYS A 56 -44.22 -5.85 2.38
N TYR A 57 -44.86 -6.53 3.33
CA TYR A 57 -44.61 -6.33 4.77
C TYR A 57 -43.21 -6.80 5.17
N ARG A 58 -42.74 -7.94 4.66
CA ARG A 58 -41.36 -8.43 4.86
C ARG A 58 -40.33 -7.45 4.31
N ALA A 59 -40.53 -6.93 3.10
CA ALA A 59 -39.66 -5.92 2.50
C ALA A 59 -39.62 -4.63 3.33
N ARG A 60 -40.78 -4.16 3.81
CA ARG A 60 -40.86 -2.96 4.66
C ARG A 60 -40.26 -3.19 6.05
N ALA A 61 -40.43 -4.36 6.64
CA ALA A 61 -39.79 -4.75 7.89
C ALA A 61 -38.27 -4.85 7.73
N LEU A 62 -37.79 -5.39 6.60
CA LEU A 62 -36.37 -5.45 6.27
C LEU A 62 -35.78 -4.05 6.06
N GLU A 63 -36.48 -3.15 5.37
CA GLU A 63 -36.06 -1.75 5.23
C GLU A 63 -36.09 -1.00 6.56
N LEU A 64 -37.06 -1.26 7.43
CA LEU A 64 -37.08 -0.70 8.79
C LEU A 64 -35.95 -1.26 9.66
N LEU A 65 -35.60 -2.54 9.54
CA LEU A 65 -34.46 -3.16 10.22
C LEU A 65 -33.13 -2.61 9.69
N LYS A 66 -32.99 -2.43 8.37
CA LYS A 66 -31.83 -1.75 7.75
C LYS A 66 -31.75 -0.28 8.18
N ALA A 67 -32.87 0.43 8.25
CA ALA A 67 -32.92 1.81 8.73
C ALA A 67 -32.58 1.90 10.23
N ARG A 68 -33.02 0.94 11.04
CA ARG A 68 -32.61 0.81 12.45
C ARG A 68 -31.12 0.48 12.58
N ALA A 69 -30.58 -0.37 11.73
CA ALA A 69 -29.14 -0.68 11.69
C ALA A 69 -28.32 0.56 11.26
N ARG A 70 -28.79 1.34 10.28
CA ARG A 70 -28.21 2.64 9.89
C ARG A 70 -28.31 3.69 11.01
N ALA A 71 -29.34 3.61 11.85
CA ALA A 71 -29.56 4.49 12.99
C ALA A 71 -28.70 4.15 14.23
N PHE A 72 -27.94 3.04 14.20
CA PHE A 72 -26.93 2.71 15.21
C PHE A 72 -25.52 2.68 14.60
N LYS A 73 -25.11 3.76 13.91
CA LYS A 73 -23.68 4.06 13.85
C LYS A 73 -23.22 4.26 15.30
N SER A 74 -22.35 3.38 15.80
CA SER A 74 -21.78 3.47 17.15
C SER A 74 -21.42 4.93 17.44
N PRO A 75 -21.92 5.56 18.55
CA PRO A 75 -21.82 7.01 18.79
C PRO A 75 -20.39 7.61 18.83
N GLY A 76 -19.35 6.82 18.57
CA GLY A 76 -17.96 7.26 18.52
C GLY A 76 -17.13 6.70 17.37
N CYS A 77 -17.71 6.00 16.37
CA CYS A 77 -16.90 5.53 15.24
C CYS A 77 -16.67 6.63 14.19
N PRO A 78 -15.42 7.03 13.90
CA PRO A 78 -15.15 8.04 12.88
C PRO A 78 -15.62 7.58 11.50
N GLU A 79 -16.26 8.48 10.75
CA GLU A 79 -16.88 8.19 9.46
C GLU A 79 -15.91 7.50 8.49
N ILE A 80 -14.63 7.90 8.52
CA ILE A 80 -13.57 7.35 7.67
C ILE A 80 -13.41 5.82 7.82
N TYR A 81 -13.64 5.26 9.00
CA TYR A 81 -13.57 3.81 9.22
C TYR A 81 -14.89 3.12 8.88
N THR A 82 -16.04 3.77 9.12
CA THR A 82 -17.35 3.22 8.74
C THR A 82 -17.51 3.07 7.22
N LYS A 83 -16.78 3.89 6.43
CA LYS A 83 -16.72 3.75 4.97
C LYS A 83 -15.88 2.55 4.51
N LEU A 84 -14.96 2.07 5.35
CA LEU A 84 -14.14 0.90 5.04
C LEU A 84 -14.86 -0.39 5.38
N SER A 85 -15.55 -0.46 6.51
CA SER A 85 -16.38 -1.61 6.89
C SER A 85 -17.43 -1.16 7.90
N GLU A 86 -18.67 -1.63 7.75
CA GLU A 86 -19.75 -1.30 8.69
C GLU A 86 -19.44 -1.78 10.12
N ASN A 87 -18.69 -2.89 10.24
CA ASN A 87 -18.27 -3.49 11.51
C ASN A 87 -16.77 -3.32 11.77
N HIS A 88 -16.17 -2.24 11.28
CA HIS A 88 -14.75 -1.98 11.41
C HIS A 88 -14.26 -2.05 12.87
N THR A 89 -13.03 -2.51 13.11
CA THR A 89 -12.46 -2.68 14.46
C THR A 89 -12.48 -1.37 15.26
N MET A 90 -12.27 -0.24 14.57
CA MET A 90 -12.36 1.11 15.16
C MET A 90 -13.75 1.48 15.68
N CYS A 91 -14.80 0.78 15.26
CA CYS A 91 -16.17 1.01 15.70
C CYS A 91 -16.58 0.18 16.94
N LEU A 92 -15.72 -0.74 17.38
CA LEU A 92 -16.00 -1.59 18.53
C LEU A 92 -15.92 -0.81 19.86
N THR A 93 -16.74 -1.21 20.82
CA THR A 93 -16.69 -0.67 22.19
C THR A 93 -15.57 -1.37 22.96
N ASP A 94 -14.69 -0.59 23.58
CA ASP A 94 -13.55 -1.14 24.32
C ASP A 94 -14.00 -1.82 25.62
N VAL A 95 -13.43 -2.98 25.91
CA VAL A 95 -13.67 -3.74 27.15
C VAL A 95 -12.43 -3.84 28.04
N GLY A 96 -11.25 -3.62 27.46
CA GLY A 96 -9.97 -3.52 28.16
C GLY A 96 -9.34 -2.14 28.07
N PHE A 97 -8.16 -2.03 28.66
CA PHE A 97 -7.40 -0.79 28.76
C PHE A 97 -6.20 -0.84 27.83
N GLU A 98 -6.01 0.19 27.01
CA GLU A 98 -4.82 0.28 26.15
C GLU A 98 -3.56 0.37 27.01
N THR A 99 -2.55 -0.43 26.68
CA THR A 99 -1.19 -0.20 27.16
C THR A 99 -0.44 0.64 26.13
N ARG A 100 -0.12 1.89 26.50
CA ARG A 100 0.70 2.76 25.66
C ARG A 100 2.06 2.12 25.41
N LEU A 101 2.48 2.05 24.15
CA LEU A 101 3.81 1.55 23.77
C LEU A 101 4.78 2.73 23.60
N PRO A 102 5.79 2.88 24.50
CA PRO A 102 6.85 3.86 24.31
C PRO A 102 7.64 3.60 23.02
N GLU A 103 8.31 4.63 22.51
CA GLU A 103 9.17 4.52 21.34
C GLU A 103 10.24 3.43 21.46
N THR A 104 10.82 3.25 22.65
CA THR A 104 11.79 2.17 22.91
C THR A 104 11.19 0.78 22.70
N VAL A 105 9.92 0.58 23.06
CA VAL A 105 9.20 -0.68 22.84
C VAL A 105 8.86 -0.85 21.37
N ARG A 106 8.35 0.19 20.70
CA ARG A 106 8.08 0.18 19.26
C ARG A 106 9.32 -0.18 18.45
N HIS A 107 10.46 0.45 18.75
CA HIS A 107 11.75 0.12 18.16
C HIS A 107 12.21 -1.30 18.49
N GLY A 108 12.01 -1.77 19.73
CA GLY A 108 12.33 -3.14 20.13
C GLY A 108 11.57 -4.18 19.31
N ILE A 109 10.28 -3.95 19.08
CA ILE A 109 9.42 -4.81 18.25
C ILE A 109 9.96 -4.88 16.82
N VAL A 110 10.17 -3.73 16.16
CA VAL A 110 10.69 -3.69 14.77
C VAL A 110 12.07 -4.34 14.67
N LYS A 111 12.95 -4.04 15.63
CA LYS A 111 14.30 -4.61 15.69
C LYS A 111 14.27 -6.14 15.81
N GLN A 112 13.36 -6.69 16.62
CA GLN A 112 13.21 -8.13 16.75
C GLN A 112 12.70 -8.79 15.45
N HIS A 113 11.71 -8.18 14.79
CA HIS A 113 11.24 -8.64 13.49
C HIS A 113 12.38 -8.64 12.45
N ASN A 114 13.10 -7.53 12.31
CA ASN A 114 14.22 -7.43 11.38
C ASN A 114 15.35 -8.40 11.71
N ARG A 115 15.62 -8.68 13.00
CA ARG A 115 16.57 -9.72 13.40
C ARG A 115 16.17 -11.09 12.87
N TYR A 116 14.90 -11.49 13.00
CA TYR A 116 14.44 -12.78 12.46
C TYR A 116 14.47 -12.80 10.93
N ARG A 117 13.98 -11.74 10.28
CA ARG A 117 14.00 -11.57 8.82
C ARG A 117 15.42 -11.66 8.23
N SER A 118 16.40 -11.06 8.91
CA SER A 118 17.80 -11.09 8.49
C SER A 118 18.47 -12.46 8.59
N ARG A 119 17.86 -13.44 9.26
CA ARG A 119 18.48 -14.73 9.62
C ARG A 119 17.74 -15.94 9.07
N VAL A 120 16.74 -15.73 8.23
CA VAL A 120 15.98 -16.83 7.63
C VAL A 120 16.89 -17.83 6.91
N SER A 121 16.49 -19.09 6.98
CA SER A 121 17.10 -20.22 6.28
C SER A 121 16.00 -20.99 5.53
N PRO A 122 16.13 -21.23 4.21
CA PRO A 122 17.22 -20.79 3.34
C PRO A 122 17.28 -19.25 3.23
N THR A 123 18.41 -18.69 2.79
CA THR A 123 18.58 -17.23 2.71
C THR A 123 17.61 -16.59 1.72
N ALA A 124 17.20 -15.37 2.02
CA ALA A 124 16.28 -14.58 1.21
C ALA A 124 16.99 -13.49 0.42
N SER A 125 16.68 -13.36 -0.87
CA SER A 125 17.27 -12.32 -1.73
C SER A 125 16.52 -10.99 -1.73
N ASN A 126 15.24 -11.00 -1.36
CA ASN A 126 14.33 -9.86 -1.48
C ASN A 126 13.71 -9.42 -0.15
N MET A 127 14.30 -9.83 0.99
CA MET A 127 13.71 -9.57 2.30
C MET A 127 13.77 -8.07 2.62
N GLN A 128 12.62 -7.41 2.62
CA GLN A 128 12.55 -5.99 2.98
C GLN A 128 12.76 -5.79 4.48
N LYS A 129 13.46 -4.71 4.82
CA LYS A 129 13.51 -4.17 6.17
C LYS A 129 12.16 -3.62 6.55
N MET A 130 11.67 -4.05 7.70
CA MET A 130 10.39 -3.64 8.25
C MET A 130 10.56 -2.34 9.04
N VAL A 131 9.59 -1.44 8.94
CA VAL A 131 9.51 -0.19 9.72
C VAL A 131 8.21 -0.12 10.52
N TRP A 132 8.15 0.81 11.49
CA TRP A 132 6.94 1.03 12.28
C TRP A 132 5.89 1.84 11.52
N ASP A 133 4.61 1.51 11.68
CA ASP A 133 3.49 2.26 11.12
C ASP A 133 2.41 2.52 12.20
N ASP A 134 2.19 3.79 12.51
CA ASP A 134 1.25 4.21 13.56
C ASP A 134 -0.21 3.96 13.19
N SER A 135 -0.55 3.98 11.90
CA SER A 135 -1.92 3.72 11.43
C SER A 135 -2.30 2.26 11.63
N LEU A 136 -1.37 1.33 11.35
CA LEU A 136 -1.53 -0.09 11.70
C LEU A 136 -1.61 -0.30 13.21
N ALA A 137 -0.75 0.37 13.98
CA ALA A 137 -0.67 0.23 15.43
C ALA A 137 -1.97 0.66 16.13
N LYS A 138 -2.58 1.76 15.66
CA LYS A 138 -3.86 2.25 16.18
C LYS A 138 -4.98 1.21 16.07
N ILE A 139 -5.07 0.54 14.94
CA ILE A 139 -6.08 -0.50 14.69
C ILE A 139 -5.77 -1.76 15.52
N ALA A 140 -4.50 -2.16 15.59
CA ALA A 140 -4.06 -3.29 16.42
C ALA A 140 -4.35 -3.07 17.91
N ALA A 141 -4.09 -1.86 18.44
CA ALA A 141 -4.38 -1.50 19.82
C ALA A 141 -5.89 -1.54 20.11
N LYS A 142 -6.71 -1.11 19.15
CA LYS A 142 -8.16 -1.20 19.24
C LYS A 142 -8.64 -2.66 19.30
N TRP A 143 -8.07 -3.55 18.49
CA TRP A 143 -8.37 -4.98 18.56
C TRP A 143 -7.94 -5.60 19.91
N ALA A 144 -6.74 -5.27 20.39
CA ALA A 144 -6.24 -5.78 21.68
C ALA A 144 -7.20 -5.44 22.84
N ARG A 145 -7.79 -4.23 22.82
CA ARG A 145 -8.79 -3.79 23.82
C ARG A 145 -10.12 -4.54 23.79
N GLN A 146 -10.33 -5.42 22.81
CA GLN A 146 -11.51 -6.28 22.79
C GLN A 146 -11.36 -7.48 23.74
N CYS A 147 -10.16 -7.71 24.29
CA CYS A 147 -9.88 -8.71 25.32
C CYS A 147 -10.40 -10.12 25.03
N ARG A 148 -10.50 -10.46 23.74
CA ARG A 148 -10.94 -11.75 23.22
C ARG A 148 -9.84 -12.39 22.41
N ARG A 149 -9.76 -13.72 22.47
CA ARG A 149 -8.84 -14.49 21.64
C ARG A 149 -9.34 -14.52 20.19
N GLY A 150 -8.40 -14.50 19.26
CA GLY A 150 -8.64 -14.61 17.83
C GLY A 150 -8.35 -13.33 17.07
N HIS A 151 -9.00 -13.18 15.92
CA HIS A 151 -8.70 -12.17 14.93
C HIS A 151 -9.97 -11.38 14.57
N ASP A 152 -9.83 -10.08 14.31
CA ASP A 152 -10.86 -9.34 13.57
C ASP A 152 -10.92 -9.84 12.12
N LYS A 153 -11.97 -9.46 11.40
CA LYS A 153 -12.07 -9.75 9.97
C LYS A 153 -11.08 -8.88 9.18
N GLY A 154 -10.60 -9.39 8.04
CA GLY A 154 -9.62 -8.70 7.18
C GLY A 154 -10.10 -7.33 6.68
N ASP A 155 -11.39 -7.18 6.37
CA ASP A 155 -12.00 -5.89 5.98
C ASP A 155 -12.07 -4.88 7.14
N SER A 156 -12.18 -5.40 8.37
CA SER A 156 -12.36 -4.63 9.61
C SER A 156 -11.06 -4.06 10.16
N ARG A 157 -9.91 -4.50 9.64
CA ARG A 157 -8.56 -4.03 10.01
C ARG A 157 -7.89 -3.15 8.95
N ARG A 158 -8.64 -2.74 7.92
CA ARG A 158 -8.13 -1.86 6.85
C ARG A 158 -7.78 -0.47 7.40
N SER A 159 -6.72 0.14 6.89
CA SER A 159 -6.36 1.51 7.25
C SER A 159 -6.78 2.49 6.15
N PRO A 160 -7.43 3.63 6.49
CA PRO A 160 -7.68 4.69 5.52
C PRO A 160 -6.41 5.26 4.88
N ASP A 161 -5.29 5.20 5.60
CA ASP A 161 -4.00 5.71 5.12
C ASP A 161 -3.30 4.72 4.17
N LEU A 162 -3.80 3.48 4.08
CA LEU A 162 -3.22 2.41 3.27
C LEU A 162 -4.28 1.80 2.32
N PRO A 163 -4.86 2.60 1.40
CA PRO A 163 -5.89 2.13 0.49
C PRO A 163 -5.37 1.01 -0.42
N GLY A 164 -6.22 -0.01 -0.64
CA GLY A 164 -5.91 -1.15 -1.48
C GLY A 164 -4.80 -2.06 -0.94
N VAL A 165 -4.37 -1.88 0.30
CA VAL A 165 -3.38 -2.73 0.96
C VAL A 165 -4.09 -3.78 1.81
N TYR A 166 -3.73 -5.05 1.60
CA TYR A 166 -4.15 -6.13 2.46
C TYR A 166 -3.36 -6.11 3.78
N VAL A 167 -4.06 -6.12 4.92
CA VAL A 167 -3.44 -6.04 6.25
C VAL A 167 -3.48 -7.41 6.94
N GLY A 168 -2.31 -7.94 7.29
CA GLY A 168 -2.15 -9.17 8.05
C GLY A 168 -2.21 -8.92 9.55
N GLN A 169 -2.31 -9.98 10.37
CA GLN A 169 -2.32 -9.84 11.82
C GLN A 169 -1.75 -11.07 12.52
N ASN A 170 -0.87 -10.84 13.51
CA ASN A 170 -0.50 -11.83 14.51
C ASN A 170 -1.05 -11.41 15.86
N ALA A 171 -1.45 -12.37 16.68
CA ALA A 171 -1.95 -12.11 18.02
C ALA A 171 -1.38 -13.10 19.05
N ALA A 172 -1.16 -12.64 20.27
CA ALA A 172 -0.60 -13.42 21.36
C ALA A 172 -1.23 -13.00 22.69
N TYR A 173 -1.37 -13.95 23.61
CA TYR A 173 -2.14 -13.77 24.85
C TYR A 173 -1.37 -14.34 26.04
N GLY A 174 -1.28 -13.58 27.13
CA GLY A 174 -0.69 -14.04 28.40
C GLY A 174 0.83 -13.91 28.53
N TYR A 175 1.55 -13.64 27.44
CA TYR A 175 3.01 -13.53 27.44
C TYR A 175 3.55 -12.44 28.35
N ARG A 176 4.81 -12.62 28.81
CA ARG A 176 5.46 -11.72 29.77
C ARG A 176 5.72 -10.33 29.20
N ASN A 177 6.10 -10.26 27.94
CA ASN A 177 6.43 -9.03 27.25
C ASN A 177 6.43 -9.28 25.73
N TRP A 178 6.61 -8.20 24.96
CA TRP A 178 6.71 -8.26 23.50
C TRP A 178 7.80 -9.22 23.00
N GLN A 179 8.95 -9.29 23.68
CA GLN A 179 10.04 -10.18 23.26
C GLN A 179 9.57 -11.62 23.20
N THR A 180 8.99 -12.12 24.29
CA THR A 180 8.48 -13.50 24.39
C THR A 180 7.28 -13.77 23.49
N ALA A 181 6.44 -12.76 23.24
CA ALA A 181 5.29 -12.91 22.34
C ALA A 181 5.72 -13.07 20.87
N ILE A 182 6.67 -12.26 20.42
CA ILE A 182 7.19 -12.30 19.04
C ILE A 182 8.10 -13.53 18.86
N GLU A 183 8.84 -13.92 19.88
CA GLU A 183 9.63 -15.16 19.88
C GLU A 183 8.72 -16.37 19.69
N ALA A 184 7.62 -16.48 20.44
CA ALA A 184 6.65 -17.56 20.27
C ALA A 184 6.00 -17.60 18.88
N TRP A 185 5.76 -16.45 18.25
CA TRP A 185 5.31 -16.40 16.84
C TRP A 185 6.39 -16.89 15.87
N HIS A 186 7.65 -16.57 16.13
CA HIS A 186 8.78 -16.98 15.29
C HIS A 186 9.10 -18.47 15.46
N ASP A 187 8.93 -19.02 16.66
CA ASP A 187 9.32 -20.38 17.00
C ASP A 187 8.57 -21.44 16.18
N GLU A 188 7.43 -21.11 15.56
CA GLU A 188 6.78 -21.95 14.54
C GLU A 188 7.71 -22.31 13.36
N VAL A 189 8.86 -21.64 13.21
CA VAL A 189 9.92 -22.02 12.26
C VAL A 189 10.37 -23.48 12.44
N SER A 190 10.29 -24.05 13.64
CA SER A 190 10.63 -25.47 13.88
C SER A 190 9.74 -26.42 13.09
N ASP A 191 8.51 -26.00 12.80
CA ASP A 191 7.49 -26.79 12.11
C ASP A 191 7.27 -26.32 10.66
N PHE A 192 8.17 -25.48 10.14
CA PHE A 192 8.11 -24.94 8.78
C PHE A 192 9.24 -25.49 7.90
N GLN A 193 8.87 -25.94 6.69
CA GLN A 193 9.84 -26.25 5.64
C GLN A 193 9.61 -25.37 4.41
N TYR A 194 10.61 -24.57 4.04
CA TYR A 194 10.53 -23.71 2.86
C TYR A 194 10.19 -24.50 1.59
N GLY A 195 9.17 -24.04 0.87
CA GLY A 195 8.63 -24.68 -0.34
C GLY A 195 7.61 -25.78 -0.08
N LYS A 196 7.47 -26.27 1.17
CA LYS A 196 6.46 -27.26 1.56
C LYS A 196 5.43 -26.73 2.55
N GLY A 197 5.78 -25.70 3.32
CA GLY A 197 4.92 -25.10 4.34
C GLY A 197 4.99 -25.84 5.67
N ALA A 198 3.85 -26.01 6.32
CA ALA A 198 3.73 -26.67 7.61
C ALA A 198 4.11 -28.15 7.54
N ILE A 199 4.83 -28.62 8.56
CA ILE A 199 5.14 -30.03 8.78
C ILE A 199 4.07 -30.59 9.72
N ASN A 200 3.53 -31.78 9.42
CA ASN A 200 2.54 -32.49 10.25
C ASN A 200 1.28 -31.66 10.58
N ASP A 201 0.76 -30.87 9.62
CA ASP A 201 -0.42 -30.01 9.79
C ASP A 201 -0.30 -29.00 10.96
N SER A 202 0.93 -28.62 11.32
CA SER A 202 1.21 -27.62 12.34
C SER A 202 0.80 -26.20 11.92
N VAL A 203 0.73 -25.28 12.89
CA VAL A 203 0.46 -23.86 12.63
C VAL A 203 1.79 -23.13 12.38
N VAL A 204 1.93 -22.51 11.21
CA VAL A 204 3.15 -21.77 10.82
C VAL A 204 2.85 -20.33 10.35
N GLY A 205 1.59 -19.90 10.51
CA GLY A 205 1.08 -18.64 9.99
C GLY A 205 1.75 -17.41 10.63
N HIS A 206 2.05 -17.47 11.93
CA HIS A 206 2.68 -16.35 12.61
C HIS A 206 4.13 -16.17 12.16
N TYR A 207 4.89 -17.26 12.06
CA TYR A 207 6.27 -17.23 11.57
C TYR A 207 6.32 -16.72 10.13
N THR A 208 5.51 -17.32 9.24
CA THR A 208 5.51 -16.96 7.82
C THR A 208 5.06 -15.52 7.58
N GLN A 209 4.20 -14.94 8.44
CA GLN A 209 3.90 -13.50 8.44
C GLN A 209 5.09 -12.64 8.91
N ILE A 210 5.83 -13.04 9.96
CA ILE A 210 7.04 -12.32 10.42
C ILE A 210 8.07 -12.23 9.29
N VAL A 211 8.23 -13.32 8.52
CA VAL A 211 9.22 -13.43 7.45
C VAL A 211 8.66 -13.19 6.04
N ALA A 212 7.44 -12.66 5.93
CA ALA A 212 6.87 -12.31 4.63
C ALA A 212 7.63 -11.11 4.02
N TRP A 213 8.30 -11.32 2.89
CA TRP A 213 9.21 -10.33 2.32
C TRP A 213 8.52 -9.00 1.94
N ARG A 214 7.22 -9.07 1.62
CA ARG A 214 6.37 -7.92 1.25
C ARG A 214 5.92 -7.09 2.44
N SER A 215 5.99 -7.62 3.66
CA SER A 215 5.60 -6.94 4.89
C SER A 215 6.65 -5.91 5.29
N ALA A 216 6.61 -4.76 4.63
CA ALA A 216 7.54 -3.66 4.84
C ALA A 216 7.19 -2.80 6.08
N ARG A 217 5.95 -2.91 6.58
CA ARG A 217 5.47 -2.14 7.73
C ARG A 217 4.77 -3.00 8.76
N VAL A 218 4.96 -2.66 10.04
CA VAL A 218 4.26 -3.26 11.17
C VAL A 218 3.81 -2.20 12.15
N GLY A 219 2.61 -2.38 12.69
CA GLY A 219 2.13 -1.58 13.81
C GLY A 219 1.44 -2.46 14.82
N CYS A 220 1.83 -2.32 16.08
CA CYS A 220 1.36 -3.20 17.15
C CYS A 220 0.64 -2.44 18.27
N GLY A 221 -0.22 -3.15 18.96
CA GLY A 221 -0.95 -2.66 20.12
C GLY A 221 -1.03 -3.70 21.22
N GLN A 222 -1.13 -3.20 22.45
CA GLN A 222 -1.24 -4.03 23.65
C GLN A 222 -2.41 -3.53 24.50
N ALA A 223 -3.08 -4.46 25.17
CA ALA A 223 -4.10 -4.13 26.15
C ALA A 223 -3.96 -4.94 27.44
N ASP A 224 -4.36 -4.31 28.54
CA ASP A 224 -4.65 -4.96 29.82
C ASP A 224 -6.13 -5.34 29.88
N CYS A 225 -6.36 -6.60 30.24
CA CYS A 225 -7.63 -7.30 30.14
C CYS A 225 -7.94 -8.00 31.47
N PRO A 226 -8.23 -7.24 32.54
CA PRO A 226 -8.37 -7.78 33.89
C PRO A 226 -9.50 -8.81 34.03
N LYS A 227 -10.52 -8.75 33.16
CA LYS A 227 -11.66 -9.68 33.14
C LYS A 227 -11.48 -10.88 32.20
N SER A 228 -10.42 -10.91 31.39
CA SER A 228 -10.13 -12.01 30.46
C SER A 228 -9.32 -13.12 31.16
N GLU A 229 -9.35 -14.34 30.61
CA GLU A 229 -8.46 -15.45 31.00
C GLU A 229 -6.99 -15.00 30.93
N TYR A 230 -6.63 -14.36 29.81
CA TYR A 230 -5.29 -13.79 29.60
C TYR A 230 -5.33 -12.29 29.88
N LYS A 231 -4.59 -11.85 30.91
CA LYS A 231 -4.58 -10.44 31.32
C LYS A 231 -3.89 -9.51 30.33
N ARG A 232 -2.98 -10.03 29.50
CA ARG A 232 -2.24 -9.23 28.50
C ARG A 232 -2.50 -9.74 27.10
N HIS A 233 -2.95 -8.85 26.24
CA HIS A 233 -3.23 -9.12 24.82
C HIS A 233 -2.25 -8.33 23.98
N TYR A 234 -1.62 -9.00 23.01
CA TYR A 234 -0.63 -8.44 22.09
C TYR A 234 -1.12 -8.67 20.66
N VAL A 235 -1.16 -7.61 19.85
CA VAL A 235 -1.62 -7.68 18.46
C VAL A 235 -0.65 -6.88 17.59
N CYS A 236 -0.19 -7.46 16.49
CA CYS A 236 0.57 -6.76 15.46
C CYS A 236 -0.15 -6.88 14.12
N ASN A 237 -0.38 -5.75 13.46
CA ASN A 237 -0.87 -5.68 12.09
C ASN A 237 0.30 -5.44 11.13
N TYR A 238 0.26 -6.08 9.96
CA TYR A 238 1.35 -6.04 8.97
C TYR A 238 0.85 -5.54 7.62
N ALA A 239 1.64 -4.71 6.95
CA ALA A 239 1.39 -4.28 5.58
C ALA A 239 2.61 -4.59 4.68
N VAL A 240 2.48 -5.44 3.66
CA VAL A 240 1.29 -6.24 3.29
C VAL A 240 1.14 -7.45 4.22
N GLY A 241 -0.09 -7.92 4.45
CA GLY A 241 -0.36 -9.20 5.10
C GLY A 241 0.07 -10.41 4.27
N GLN A 242 0.01 -11.59 4.90
CA GLN A 242 0.34 -12.86 4.27
C GLN A 242 -0.53 -13.14 3.02
N MET A 243 0.14 -13.35 1.88
CA MET A 243 -0.48 -13.71 0.60
C MET A 243 -0.56 -15.24 0.44
N ASN A 244 -1.31 -15.73 -0.55
CA ASN A 244 -1.55 -17.18 -0.72
C ASN A 244 -0.26 -18.03 -0.91
N ASP A 245 0.80 -17.45 -1.44
CA ASP A 245 2.10 -18.10 -1.65
C ASP A 245 2.96 -18.13 -0.38
N ASP A 246 2.75 -17.19 0.54
CA ASP A 246 3.62 -16.97 1.69
C ASP A 246 3.65 -18.14 2.71
N PRO A 247 2.56 -18.91 2.96
CA PRO A 247 2.63 -20.10 3.80
C PRO A 247 3.59 -21.18 3.28
N LEU A 248 3.95 -21.14 1.99
CA LEU A 248 4.90 -22.07 1.37
C LEU A 248 6.25 -21.40 1.12
N LYS A 249 6.24 -20.16 0.61
CA LYS A 249 7.40 -19.40 0.14
C LYS A 249 7.26 -17.92 0.54
N PRO A 250 7.50 -17.57 1.81
CA PRO A 250 7.29 -16.20 2.31
C PRO A 250 8.30 -15.18 1.77
N TYR A 251 9.35 -15.63 1.07
CA TYR A 251 10.38 -14.82 0.46
C TYR A 251 10.98 -15.55 -0.76
N SER A 252 11.77 -14.85 -1.57
CA SER A 252 12.52 -15.48 -2.66
C SER A 252 13.85 -16.01 -2.14
N LYS A 253 14.04 -17.33 -2.23
CA LYS A 253 15.33 -17.98 -1.94
C LYS A 253 16.44 -17.42 -2.84
N GLY A 254 17.56 -17.02 -2.25
CA GLY A 254 18.75 -16.55 -2.97
C GLY A 254 19.78 -15.90 -2.05
N GLU A 255 20.86 -15.36 -2.62
CA GLU A 255 21.85 -14.61 -1.86
C GLU A 255 21.21 -13.41 -1.18
N ARG A 256 21.67 -13.11 0.03
CA ARG A 256 21.15 -12.00 0.84
C ARG A 256 21.25 -10.71 0.05
N CYS A 257 20.17 -9.95 0.00
CA CYS A 257 20.05 -8.73 -0.81
C CYS A 257 20.23 -8.90 -2.34
N GLY A 258 20.29 -10.12 -2.89
CA GLY A 258 20.46 -10.31 -4.34
C GLY A 258 19.33 -9.70 -5.19
N GLY A 259 18.16 -9.45 -4.62
CA GLY A 259 17.03 -8.75 -5.26
C GLY A 259 17.05 -7.22 -5.09
N CYS A 260 18.06 -6.66 -4.41
CA CYS A 260 18.17 -5.24 -4.08
C CYS A 260 19.62 -4.78 -3.91
N PRO A 261 20.51 -5.02 -4.90
CA PRO A 261 21.95 -4.79 -4.75
C PRO A 261 22.30 -3.36 -4.35
N ASP A 262 21.57 -2.37 -4.88
CA ASP A 262 21.83 -0.95 -4.63
C ASP A 262 21.19 -0.42 -3.32
N ASN A 263 20.31 -1.21 -2.68
CA ASN A 263 19.56 -0.80 -1.49
C ASN A 263 19.71 -1.82 -0.34
N CYS A 264 20.85 -2.50 -0.28
CA CYS A 264 21.14 -3.43 0.81
C CYS A 264 21.71 -2.68 2.02
N VAL A 265 21.19 -2.98 3.21
CA VAL A 265 21.90 -2.67 4.45
C VAL A 265 22.73 -3.90 4.81
N GLU A 266 23.99 -3.92 4.40
CA GLU A 266 24.88 -5.10 4.53
C GLU A 266 24.95 -5.63 5.95
N ALA A 267 25.04 -4.74 6.95
CA ALA A 267 25.07 -5.11 8.37
C ALA A 267 23.79 -5.82 8.85
N GLU A 268 22.66 -5.60 8.15
CA GLU A 268 21.36 -6.17 8.47
C GLU A 268 20.94 -7.28 7.50
N ASN A 269 21.61 -7.45 6.36
CA ASN A 269 21.22 -8.40 5.31
C ASN A 269 19.76 -8.24 4.82
N LEU A 270 19.28 -7.00 4.74
CA LEU A 270 17.91 -6.65 4.36
C LEU A 270 17.90 -5.58 3.27
N CYS A 271 16.90 -5.65 2.39
CA CYS A 271 16.60 -4.60 1.42
C CYS A 271 15.94 -3.42 2.14
N ASP A 272 16.58 -2.26 2.17
CA ASP A 272 16.08 -1.08 2.87
C ASP A 272 15.56 -0.04 1.88
N CYS A 273 14.25 -0.08 1.66
CA CYS A 273 13.52 0.94 0.90
C CYS A 273 12.71 1.86 1.84
N ASP A 274 13.15 2.05 3.09
CA ASP A 274 12.49 2.88 4.10
C ASP A 274 10.99 2.56 4.28
N GLY A 275 10.67 1.26 4.29
CA GLY A 275 9.29 0.80 4.42
C GLY A 275 8.37 1.18 3.25
N LEU A 276 8.92 1.37 2.05
CA LEU A 276 8.14 1.61 0.83
C LEU A 276 7.01 0.60 0.68
N LEU A 277 5.79 1.12 0.55
CA LEU A 277 4.59 0.32 0.38
C LEU A 277 3.82 0.86 -0.83
N CYS A 278 3.62 -0.01 -1.82
CA CYS A 278 2.87 0.33 -3.02
C CYS A 278 1.39 0.09 -2.79
N LEU A 279 0.60 1.15 -2.91
CA LEU A 279 -0.85 1.14 -2.69
C LEU A 279 -1.58 0.56 -3.90
N ASN A 280 -2.85 0.24 -3.72
CA ASN A 280 -3.77 -0.10 -4.81
C ASN A 280 -3.25 -1.19 -5.78
N GLY A 281 -2.61 -2.23 -5.24
CA GLY A 281 -2.06 -3.34 -6.04
C GLY A 281 -0.76 -3.04 -6.77
N GLY A 282 -0.10 -1.91 -6.49
CA GLY A 282 1.24 -1.61 -6.97
C GLY A 282 2.28 -2.64 -6.52
N LYS A 283 3.29 -2.85 -7.36
CA LYS A 283 4.39 -3.79 -7.09
C LYS A 283 5.66 -3.02 -6.76
N VAL A 284 6.33 -3.40 -5.68
CA VAL A 284 7.62 -2.81 -5.32
C VAL A 284 8.74 -3.31 -6.23
N ASP A 285 9.56 -2.38 -6.73
CA ASP A 285 10.84 -2.62 -7.39
C ASP A 285 11.94 -2.32 -6.37
N LEU A 286 12.50 -3.36 -5.76
CA LEU A 286 13.47 -3.25 -4.66
C LEU A 286 14.86 -2.81 -5.11
N THR A 287 15.20 -2.98 -6.39
CA THR A 287 16.47 -2.47 -6.93
C THR A 287 16.44 -0.95 -7.02
N LYS A 288 15.27 -0.36 -7.26
CA LYS A 288 15.13 1.09 -7.44
C LYS A 288 14.35 1.78 -6.33
N CYS A 289 13.92 1.03 -5.32
CA CYS A 289 13.00 1.46 -4.26
C CYS A 289 11.88 2.36 -4.79
N ARG A 290 11.11 1.84 -5.75
CA ARG A 290 9.98 2.56 -6.36
C ARG A 290 8.81 1.63 -6.63
N CYS A 291 7.63 2.20 -6.77
CA CYS A 291 6.45 1.43 -7.13
C CYS A 291 6.26 1.36 -8.65
N LYS A 292 6.01 0.13 -9.14
CA LYS A 292 5.40 -0.10 -10.44
C LYS A 292 3.90 -0.15 -10.25
N CYS A 293 3.23 0.93 -10.65
CA CYS A 293 1.79 1.04 -10.52
C CYS A 293 1.06 0.23 -11.59
N PRO A 294 -0.13 -0.31 -11.26
CA PRO A 294 -1.07 -0.76 -12.28
C PRO A 294 -1.41 0.41 -13.22
N ALA A 295 -1.82 0.12 -14.45
CA ALA A 295 -2.00 1.12 -15.52
C ALA A 295 -2.88 2.32 -15.13
N ILE A 296 -3.78 2.11 -14.17
CA ILE A 296 -4.83 3.02 -13.75
C ILE A 296 -4.48 3.81 -12.50
N TYR A 297 -3.31 3.55 -11.90
CA TYR A 297 -2.81 4.29 -10.75
C TYR A 297 -1.47 4.93 -11.11
N LYS A 298 -1.24 6.12 -10.57
CA LYS A 298 0.01 6.87 -10.72
C LYS A 298 0.44 7.47 -9.40
N GLY A 299 1.60 8.13 -9.44
CA GLY A 299 2.26 8.67 -8.26
C GLY A 299 3.30 7.71 -7.70
N GLU A 300 4.12 8.22 -6.79
CA GLU A 300 5.29 7.53 -6.26
C GLU A 300 4.97 6.18 -5.60
N VAL A 301 3.79 6.08 -4.98
CA VAL A 301 3.31 4.88 -4.28
C VAL A 301 1.98 4.36 -4.81
N CYS A 302 1.59 4.77 -6.02
CA CYS A 302 0.32 4.38 -6.66
C CYS A 302 -0.93 4.87 -5.92
N GLN A 303 -0.81 6.02 -5.26
CA GLN A 303 -1.89 6.65 -4.47
C GLN A 303 -2.94 7.34 -5.32
N THR A 304 -2.60 7.76 -6.55
CA THR A 304 -3.47 8.59 -7.37
C THR A 304 -4.16 7.73 -8.42
N LEU A 305 -5.48 7.60 -8.34
CA LEU A 305 -6.28 7.02 -9.42
C LEU A 305 -6.17 7.90 -10.67
N GLN A 306 -5.91 7.28 -11.80
CA GLN A 306 -5.94 7.87 -13.12
C GLN A 306 -7.17 7.35 -13.85
N CYS A 307 -8.27 8.08 -13.70
CA CYS A 307 -9.49 7.80 -14.46
C CYS A 307 -9.26 8.12 -15.95
N PRO A 308 -9.83 7.33 -16.87
CA PRO A 308 -9.93 7.73 -18.27
C PRO A 308 -10.80 8.99 -18.40
N GLU A 309 -10.64 9.74 -19.48
CA GLU A 309 -11.45 10.95 -19.74
C GLU A 309 -12.93 10.61 -19.96
N GLU A 310 -13.20 9.42 -20.50
CA GLU A 310 -14.54 8.87 -20.70
C GLU A 310 -14.58 7.41 -20.21
N ASP A 311 -15.67 7.04 -19.54
CA ASP A 311 -15.93 5.65 -19.15
C ASP A 311 -16.44 4.87 -20.37
N PRO A 312 -16.04 3.59 -20.56
CA PRO A 312 -16.61 2.72 -21.57
C PRO A 312 -18.13 2.62 -21.47
N TRP A 313 -18.78 2.42 -22.61
CA TRP A 313 -20.24 2.30 -22.71
C TRP A 313 -20.84 1.18 -21.85
N TYR A 314 -20.04 0.19 -21.46
CA TYR A 314 -20.42 -0.93 -20.60
C TYR A 314 -20.07 -0.71 -19.11
N CYS A 315 -19.71 0.52 -18.72
CA CYS A 315 -19.52 0.86 -17.32
C CYS A 315 -20.73 0.41 -16.49
N GLY A 316 -20.49 -0.32 -15.39
CA GLY A 316 -21.52 -0.68 -14.43
C GLY A 316 -22.51 -1.76 -14.92
N SER A 317 -22.36 -2.28 -16.14
CA SER A 317 -23.21 -3.35 -16.68
C SER A 317 -22.66 -4.75 -16.40
N GLN A 318 -21.33 -4.91 -16.30
CA GLN A 318 -20.69 -6.20 -16.00
C GLN A 318 -20.50 -6.45 -14.50
N TRP A 319 -20.23 -5.40 -13.71
CA TRP A 319 -19.97 -5.53 -12.27
C TRP A 319 -20.61 -4.38 -11.47
N PRO A 320 -21.23 -4.66 -10.31
CA PRO A 320 -21.73 -3.63 -9.40
C PRO A 320 -20.59 -2.76 -8.83
N GLU A 321 -20.86 -1.48 -8.58
CA GLU A 321 -19.92 -0.54 -7.92
C GLU A 321 -19.35 -1.10 -6.60
N SER A 322 -20.14 -1.89 -5.85
CA SER A 322 -19.70 -2.52 -4.60
C SER A 322 -18.49 -3.45 -4.76
N TYR A 323 -18.35 -4.11 -5.91
CA TYR A 323 -17.28 -5.08 -6.15
C TYR A 323 -15.90 -4.42 -6.27
N CYS A 324 -15.86 -3.12 -6.58
CA CYS A 324 -14.63 -2.33 -6.59
C CYS A 324 -13.92 -2.23 -5.24
N THR A 325 -14.68 -2.42 -4.16
CA THR A 325 -14.16 -2.34 -2.79
C THR A 325 -14.00 -3.71 -2.11
N GLU A 326 -14.48 -4.76 -2.76
CA GLU A 326 -14.62 -6.12 -2.22
C GLU A 326 -13.52 -7.06 -2.73
N PHE A 327 -13.16 -7.01 -4.01
CA PHE A 327 -12.23 -7.96 -4.62
C PHE A 327 -10.93 -7.30 -5.06
N ALA A 328 -9.79 -7.88 -4.65
CA ALA A 328 -8.45 -7.29 -4.88
C ALA A 328 -7.98 -7.34 -6.34
N ASN A 329 -8.61 -8.14 -7.21
CA ASN A 329 -8.32 -8.27 -8.64
C ASN A 329 -9.26 -7.43 -9.54
N VAL A 330 -10.40 -6.97 -9.00
CA VAL A 330 -11.35 -6.06 -9.66
C VAL A 330 -10.87 -4.60 -9.84
N PRO A 331 -9.81 -4.08 -9.17
CA PRO A 331 -9.39 -2.70 -9.34
C PRO A 331 -9.05 -2.30 -10.77
N LEU A 332 -8.62 -3.24 -11.65
CA LEU A 332 -8.30 -2.93 -13.06
C LEU A 332 -9.51 -2.46 -13.88
N GLU A 333 -10.74 -2.79 -13.48
CA GLU A 333 -11.99 -2.45 -14.19
C GLU A 333 -12.78 -1.30 -13.53
N CYS A 334 -12.45 -0.95 -12.29
CA CYS A 334 -13.02 0.18 -11.54
C CYS A 334 -12.73 1.61 -12.01
N PRO A 335 -11.68 1.93 -12.80
CA PRO A 335 -11.48 3.26 -13.36
C PRO A 335 -12.62 3.69 -14.27
N TYR A 336 -13.34 2.72 -14.82
CA TYR A 336 -14.51 2.93 -15.64
C TYR A 336 -15.76 3.29 -14.85
N MET A 337 -15.66 3.42 -13.52
CA MET A 337 -16.74 3.82 -12.62
C MET A 337 -16.38 5.08 -11.82
N CYS A 338 -15.51 5.94 -12.36
CA CYS A 338 -14.97 7.15 -11.71
C CYS A 338 -15.99 8.28 -11.45
N GLY A 339 -17.29 7.96 -11.39
CA GLY A 339 -18.38 8.89 -11.17
C GLY A 339 -18.93 9.54 -12.45
N SER A 340 -18.49 9.12 -13.63
CA SER A 340 -19.04 9.60 -14.92
C SER A 340 -20.21 8.75 -15.43
N CYS A 341 -20.43 7.56 -14.86
CA CYS A 341 -21.57 6.72 -15.22
C CYS A 341 -22.85 7.36 -14.67
N SER A 342 -23.69 7.84 -15.58
CA SER A 342 -24.92 8.51 -15.21
C SER A 342 -25.91 7.47 -14.71
N ALA A 343 -26.79 7.83 -13.76
CA ALA A 343 -27.87 6.94 -13.35
C ALA A 343 -28.82 6.55 -14.50
N ALA A 344 -28.72 7.20 -15.67
CA ALA A 344 -29.43 6.83 -16.89
C ALA A 344 -28.89 5.54 -17.54
N ASP A 345 -27.63 5.17 -17.25
CA ASP A 345 -27.01 3.95 -17.76
C ASP A 345 -27.47 2.69 -17.00
N LYS A 346 -28.20 2.86 -15.88
CA LYS A 346 -28.75 1.78 -15.05
C LYS A 346 -30.02 1.14 -15.62
N ASN A 347 -30.51 1.61 -16.78
CA ASN A 347 -31.76 1.12 -17.36
C ASN A 347 -31.66 0.68 -18.82
N SER A 348 -30.44 0.44 -19.34
CA SER A 348 -30.31 -0.29 -20.61
C SER A 348 -30.49 -1.77 -20.31
N THR A 349 -31.74 -2.22 -20.36
CA THR A 349 -32.03 -3.64 -20.55
C THR A 349 -31.26 -4.09 -21.78
N ASN A 350 -30.37 -5.05 -21.57
CA ASN A 350 -29.69 -5.82 -22.60
C ASN A 350 -30.69 -6.26 -23.67
N GLU A 351 -30.69 -5.57 -24.80
CA GLU A 351 -31.09 -6.06 -26.12
C GLU A 351 -30.74 -4.96 -27.12
N VAL A 352 -29.79 -5.24 -28.00
CA VAL A 352 -29.56 -4.44 -29.21
C VAL A 352 -30.81 -4.63 -30.07
N PRO A 353 -31.61 -3.59 -30.40
CA PRO A 353 -32.63 -3.75 -31.40
C PRO A 353 -31.94 -3.85 -32.76
N ASP A 354 -32.14 -4.95 -33.47
CA ASP A 354 -31.67 -5.17 -34.85
C ASP A 354 -32.22 -4.14 -35.88
N ASP A 355 -33.01 -3.15 -35.42
CA ASP A 355 -33.62 -2.09 -36.23
C ASP A 355 -33.54 -0.72 -35.51
N CYS A 356 -32.48 0.05 -35.76
CA CYS A 356 -32.37 1.44 -35.28
C CYS A 356 -33.36 2.35 -36.04
N ARG A 357 -34.47 2.73 -35.38
CA ARG A 357 -35.52 3.60 -35.94
C ARG A 357 -35.30 5.11 -35.72
N LEU A 358 -34.11 5.52 -35.25
CA LEU A 358 -33.81 6.92 -34.97
C LEU A 358 -33.75 7.75 -36.26
N GLN A 359 -34.54 8.82 -36.35
CA GLN A 359 -34.56 9.73 -37.49
C GLN A 359 -33.96 11.09 -37.12
N CYS A 360 -32.81 11.42 -37.70
CA CYS A 360 -32.18 12.72 -37.53
C CYS A 360 -32.95 13.83 -38.27
N LYS A 361 -32.93 15.04 -37.71
CA LYS A 361 -33.52 16.26 -38.25
C LYS A 361 -32.42 17.23 -38.68
N ASN A 362 -32.79 18.26 -39.44
CA ASN A 362 -31.88 19.34 -39.86
C ASN A 362 -30.56 18.80 -40.44
N ASP A 363 -30.65 17.86 -41.38
CA ASP A 363 -29.51 17.22 -42.06
C ASP A 363 -28.51 16.48 -41.14
N GLY A 364 -28.93 16.13 -39.93
CA GLY A 364 -28.18 15.23 -39.06
C GLY A 364 -27.93 13.88 -39.71
N LYS A 365 -26.71 13.35 -39.58
CA LYS A 365 -26.31 12.05 -40.15
C LYS A 365 -26.45 10.95 -39.11
N LEU A 366 -27.30 9.96 -39.39
CA LEU A 366 -27.48 8.80 -38.51
C LEU A 366 -26.25 7.88 -38.59
N ASP A 367 -25.59 7.67 -37.45
CA ASP A 367 -24.68 6.55 -37.26
C ASP A 367 -25.50 5.32 -36.84
N ARG A 368 -25.69 4.38 -37.76
CA ARG A 368 -26.46 3.16 -37.53
C ARG A 368 -25.77 2.16 -36.60
N THR A 369 -24.44 2.26 -36.43
CA THR A 369 -23.68 1.35 -35.56
C THR A 369 -23.79 1.74 -34.09
N LYS A 370 -24.04 3.03 -33.82
CA LYS A 370 -24.20 3.59 -32.47
C LYS A 370 -25.63 4.04 -32.18
N CYS A 371 -26.50 4.04 -33.19
CA CYS A 371 -27.86 4.60 -33.17
C CYS A 371 -27.91 6.04 -32.61
N VAL A 372 -27.04 6.93 -33.12
CA VAL A 372 -26.91 8.33 -32.71
C VAL A 372 -26.87 9.26 -33.93
N CYS A 373 -27.42 10.47 -33.81
CA CYS A 373 -27.35 11.49 -34.85
C CYS A 373 -26.12 12.39 -34.69
N SER A 374 -25.34 12.54 -35.76
CA SER A 374 -24.29 13.55 -35.86
C SER A 374 -24.87 14.83 -36.44
N CYS A 375 -24.84 15.93 -35.66
CA CYS A 375 -25.51 17.17 -36.02
C CYS A 375 -24.61 18.13 -36.80
N PRO A 376 -25.11 18.74 -37.88
CA PRO A 376 -24.37 19.76 -38.61
C PRO A 376 -24.22 21.05 -37.79
N GLU A 377 -23.27 21.89 -38.23
CA GLU A 377 -22.90 23.13 -37.57
C GLU A 377 -24.13 24.05 -37.39
N GLY A 378 -24.32 24.54 -36.16
CA GLY A 378 -25.50 25.34 -35.81
C GLY A 378 -26.71 24.52 -35.36
N PHE A 379 -26.60 23.19 -35.19
CA PHE A 379 -27.67 22.34 -34.64
C PHE A 379 -27.20 21.44 -33.49
N SER A 380 -28.11 21.11 -32.58
CA SER A 380 -27.86 20.31 -31.36
C SER A 380 -29.10 19.47 -30.96
N GLY A 381 -28.93 18.52 -30.04
CA GLY A 381 -29.97 17.58 -29.59
C GLY A 381 -29.79 16.17 -30.16
N ASP A 382 -30.42 15.17 -29.55
CA ASP A 382 -30.23 13.75 -29.88
C ASP A 382 -30.73 13.38 -31.29
N ARG A 383 -31.60 14.23 -31.87
CA ARG A 383 -32.05 14.15 -33.25
C ARG A 383 -31.68 15.40 -34.05
N CYS A 384 -30.79 16.25 -33.55
CA CYS A 384 -30.39 17.52 -34.17
C CYS A 384 -31.54 18.51 -34.37
N GLU A 385 -32.59 18.41 -33.57
CA GLU A 385 -33.83 19.16 -33.72
C GLU A 385 -33.74 20.62 -33.24
N ARG A 386 -32.66 20.99 -32.55
CA ARG A 386 -32.48 22.32 -31.93
C ARG A 386 -31.44 23.13 -32.69
N LYS A 387 -31.62 24.45 -32.79
CA LYS A 387 -30.58 25.37 -33.25
C LYS A 387 -29.55 25.59 -32.12
N ALA A 388 -28.29 25.31 -32.41
CA ALA A 388 -27.19 25.45 -31.48
C ALA A 388 -26.96 26.93 -31.15
N ARG A 389 -27.05 27.30 -29.87
CA ARG A 389 -26.66 28.63 -29.41
C ARG A 389 -25.14 28.70 -29.21
N VAL A 390 -24.60 29.92 -29.20
CA VAL A 390 -23.16 30.26 -29.11
C VAL A 390 -22.41 29.56 -27.95
N CYS A 391 -23.10 29.15 -26.89
CA CYS A 391 -22.51 28.42 -25.75
C CYS A 391 -23.16 27.05 -25.48
N ASP A 392 -23.84 26.43 -26.45
CA ASP A 392 -24.50 25.12 -26.23
C ASP A 392 -23.48 24.05 -25.82
N GLY A 393 -23.85 23.25 -24.82
CA GLY A 393 -22.97 22.25 -24.18
C GLY A 393 -22.12 22.77 -23.02
N LYS A 394 -22.02 24.10 -22.82
CA LYS A 394 -21.30 24.67 -21.66
C LYS A 394 -22.26 24.98 -20.52
N THR A 395 -22.12 24.26 -19.42
CA THR A 395 -22.84 24.54 -18.15
C THR A 395 -21.84 24.87 -17.04
N CYS A 396 -22.14 25.90 -16.26
CA CYS A 396 -21.40 26.17 -15.03
C CYS A 396 -21.94 25.28 -13.92
N LEU A 397 -21.04 24.70 -13.14
CA LEU A 397 -21.34 23.79 -12.04
C LEU A 397 -21.46 24.56 -10.72
N ASN A 398 -22.00 23.91 -9.69
CA ASN A 398 -22.02 24.40 -8.31
C ASN A 398 -22.58 25.83 -8.13
N GLY A 399 -23.58 26.21 -8.92
CA GLY A 399 -24.22 27.53 -8.84
C GLY A 399 -23.46 28.67 -9.53
N GLY A 400 -22.46 28.36 -10.35
CA GLY A 400 -21.80 29.36 -11.21
C GLY A 400 -22.73 29.93 -12.28
N GLN A 401 -22.54 31.20 -12.62
CA GLN A 401 -23.31 31.87 -13.68
C GLN A 401 -22.54 31.86 -14.99
N LEU A 402 -23.17 31.34 -16.05
CA LEU A 402 -22.60 31.33 -17.40
C LEU A 402 -22.78 32.70 -18.05
N ASN A 403 -21.67 33.32 -18.45
CA ASN A 403 -21.71 34.47 -19.33
C ASN A 403 -22.02 34.01 -20.76
N THR A 404 -23.20 34.36 -21.26
CA THR A 404 -23.70 33.92 -22.58
C THR A 404 -23.00 34.59 -23.76
N LYS A 405 -22.13 35.59 -23.54
CA LYS A 405 -21.34 36.26 -24.57
C LYS A 405 -19.90 35.74 -24.64
N THR A 406 -19.28 35.45 -23.50
CA THR A 406 -17.88 34.96 -23.45
C THR A 406 -17.77 33.44 -23.24
N CYS A 407 -18.89 32.77 -22.95
CA CYS A 407 -18.97 31.36 -22.58
C CYS A 407 -18.04 30.97 -21.40
N GLN A 408 -17.78 31.90 -20.48
CA GLN A 408 -17.01 31.70 -19.26
C GLN A 408 -17.93 31.71 -18.03
N CYS A 409 -17.56 30.94 -17.00
CA CYS A 409 -18.31 30.86 -15.76
C CYS A 409 -17.81 31.87 -14.71
N ALA A 410 -18.74 32.63 -14.14
CA ALA A 410 -18.50 33.41 -12.93
C ALA A 410 -18.77 32.53 -11.70
N CYS A 411 -17.74 32.30 -10.90
CA CYS A 411 -17.81 31.37 -9.78
C CYS A 411 -18.24 32.03 -8.46
N PRO A 412 -19.13 31.39 -7.68
CA PRO A 412 -19.48 31.83 -6.33
C PRO A 412 -18.25 31.82 -5.41
N ILE A 413 -18.32 32.62 -4.35
CA ILE A 413 -17.26 32.70 -3.33
C ILE A 413 -17.00 31.30 -2.77
N GLY A 414 -15.72 30.90 -2.71
CA GLY A 414 -15.30 29.57 -2.27
C GLY A 414 -15.21 28.53 -3.39
N LEU A 415 -15.41 28.92 -4.66
CA LEU A 415 -15.26 28.06 -5.83
C LEU A 415 -14.33 28.71 -6.88
N THR A 416 -13.68 27.88 -7.70
CA THR A 416 -12.80 28.27 -8.79
C THR A 416 -12.85 27.23 -9.92
N GLY A 417 -12.13 27.44 -11.01
CA GLY A 417 -12.13 26.58 -12.19
C GLY A 417 -12.99 27.14 -13.33
N LYS A 418 -12.81 26.60 -14.55
CA LYS A 418 -13.42 27.15 -15.78
C LYS A 418 -14.93 26.97 -15.81
N ARG A 419 -15.46 26.02 -15.05
CA ARG A 419 -16.88 25.72 -14.85
C ARG A 419 -17.27 25.78 -13.36
N CYS A 420 -16.46 26.37 -12.50
CA CYS A 420 -16.69 26.43 -11.04
C CYS A 420 -16.74 25.05 -10.37
N GLU A 421 -16.02 24.09 -10.94
CA GLU A 421 -15.91 22.71 -10.51
C GLU A 421 -15.02 22.53 -9.27
N THR A 422 -14.10 23.47 -9.05
CA THR A 422 -13.09 23.35 -8.00
C THR A 422 -13.52 24.09 -6.75
N LYS A 423 -13.67 23.38 -5.63
CA LYS A 423 -13.84 24.05 -4.32
C LYS A 423 -12.52 24.68 -3.90
N ILE A 424 -12.54 25.98 -3.58
CA ILE A 424 -11.43 26.62 -2.89
C ILE A 424 -11.35 25.94 -1.53
N PRO A 425 -10.20 25.34 -1.16
CA PRO A 425 -10.07 24.65 0.12
C PRO A 425 -10.38 25.62 1.25
N VAL A 426 -11.50 25.41 1.94
CA VAL A 426 -11.72 26.01 3.25
C VAL A 426 -10.68 25.36 4.15
N CYS A 427 -9.74 26.12 4.71
CA CYS A 427 -8.72 25.60 5.61
C CYS A 427 -9.38 25.15 6.92
N GLY A 428 -10.17 24.07 6.88
CA GLY A 428 -11.11 23.64 7.92
C GLY A 428 -10.43 23.42 9.26
N GLY A 429 -10.41 24.46 10.08
CA GLY A 429 -9.82 24.43 11.42
C GLY A 429 -8.31 24.13 11.47
N LYS A 430 -7.57 24.24 10.37
CA LYS A 430 -6.11 24.02 10.38
C LYS A 430 -5.43 25.13 11.19
N ALA A 431 -5.16 24.87 12.47
CA ALA A 431 -4.36 25.74 13.31
C ALA A 431 -2.87 25.36 13.17
N CYS A 432 -2.06 26.28 12.68
CA CYS A 432 -0.61 26.13 12.72
C CYS A 432 -0.15 26.15 14.18
N GLN A 433 0.66 25.17 14.57
CA GLN A 433 1.18 25.02 15.93
C GLN A 433 2.36 25.98 16.16
N ASN A 434 2.81 26.10 17.40
CA ASN A 434 4.01 26.88 17.77
C ASN A 434 4.02 28.33 17.26
N ARG A 435 2.84 28.97 17.26
CA ARG A 435 2.62 30.36 16.79
C ARG A 435 3.06 30.60 15.33
N ALA A 436 3.04 29.56 14.51
CA ALA A 436 3.26 29.65 13.07
C ALA A 436 2.06 30.29 12.35
N ARG A 437 2.29 30.84 11.14
CA ARG A 437 1.27 31.60 10.38
C ARG A 437 0.66 30.73 9.29
N LEU A 438 -0.67 30.64 9.22
CA LEU A 438 -1.37 29.94 8.14
C LEU A 438 -1.44 30.81 6.89
N ASN A 439 -1.05 30.28 5.74
CA ASN A 439 -1.36 30.88 4.45
C ASN A 439 -2.77 30.43 4.02
N THR A 440 -3.71 31.37 3.95
CA THR A 440 -5.13 31.09 3.70
C THR A 440 -5.46 30.77 2.24
N ALA A 441 -4.55 31.04 1.30
CA ALA A 441 -4.73 30.68 -0.11
C ALA A 441 -4.24 29.25 -0.43
N THR A 442 -3.22 28.77 0.30
CA THR A 442 -2.62 27.45 0.09
C THR A 442 -2.91 26.44 1.21
N CYS A 443 -3.49 26.90 2.32
CA CYS A 443 -3.67 26.16 3.57
C CYS A 443 -2.40 25.48 4.11
N LYS A 444 -1.23 26.12 3.90
CA LYS A 444 0.08 25.68 4.42
C LYS A 444 0.55 26.58 5.57
N CYS A 445 1.23 26.00 6.55
CA CYS A 445 1.81 26.74 7.67
C CYS A 445 3.22 27.24 7.38
N GLN A 446 3.49 28.49 7.75
CA GLN A 446 4.82 29.10 7.70
C GLN A 446 5.46 29.00 9.08
N CYS A 447 6.42 28.09 9.22
CA CYS A 447 7.06 27.77 10.50
C CYS A 447 8.04 28.84 10.96
N ARG A 448 8.09 29.07 12.27
CA ARG A 448 9.12 29.91 12.89
C ARG A 448 10.43 29.14 12.97
N GLN A 449 11.54 29.87 13.08
CA GLN A 449 12.87 29.28 13.25
C GLN A 449 12.88 28.31 14.44
N GLY A 450 13.48 27.13 14.25
CA GLY A 450 13.49 26.06 15.24
C GLY A 450 12.28 25.11 15.17
N PHE A 451 11.37 25.26 14.19
CA PHE A 451 10.22 24.36 14.00
C PHE A 451 10.07 23.93 12.55
N THR A 452 9.57 22.72 12.34
CA THR A 452 9.30 22.10 11.04
C THR A 452 8.02 21.26 11.10
N GLY A 453 7.62 20.66 9.98
CA GLY A 453 6.37 19.92 9.83
C GLY A 453 5.27 20.71 9.13
N SER A 454 4.24 20.02 8.67
CA SER A 454 3.18 20.60 7.85
C SER A 454 2.27 21.57 8.60
N LEU A 455 2.22 21.43 9.93
CA LEU A 455 1.56 22.32 10.88
C LEU A 455 2.58 23.03 11.80
N CYS A 456 3.88 22.92 11.52
CA CYS A 456 4.96 23.42 12.36
C CYS A 456 4.97 22.81 13.77
N GLU A 457 4.53 21.56 13.88
CA GLU A 457 4.36 20.78 15.10
C GLU A 457 5.69 20.22 15.64
N THR A 458 6.69 20.07 14.77
CA THR A 458 7.96 19.43 15.12
C THR A 458 8.97 20.48 15.54
N SER A 459 9.47 20.40 16.76
CA SER A 459 10.61 21.19 17.22
C SER A 459 11.91 20.62 16.64
N LEU A 460 12.72 21.47 16.04
CA LEU A 460 14.08 21.13 15.64
C LEU A 460 14.95 21.03 16.90
N PRO A 461 15.82 20.02 17.01
CA PRO A 461 16.65 19.84 18.20
C PRO A 461 17.57 21.05 18.40
N VAL A 462 17.67 21.51 19.66
CA VAL A 462 18.60 22.57 20.07
C VAL A 462 19.98 21.95 20.19
N CYS A 463 20.94 22.37 19.35
CA CYS A 463 22.25 21.73 19.26
C CYS A 463 23.18 21.98 20.47
N GLU A 464 22.72 22.67 21.52
CA GLU A 464 23.51 23.09 22.70
C GLU A 464 24.09 21.91 23.50
N GLU A 465 23.52 20.70 23.40
CA GLU A 465 24.04 19.51 24.08
C GLU A 465 25.14 18.74 23.29
N ILE A 466 25.49 19.19 22.09
CA ILE A 466 26.44 18.47 21.22
C ILE A 466 27.83 19.07 21.34
N THR A 467 28.66 18.44 22.17
CA THR A 467 30.09 18.77 22.23
C THR A 467 30.89 17.92 21.25
N CYS A 468 31.49 18.58 20.25
CA CYS A 468 32.46 17.95 19.36
C CYS A 468 33.83 17.83 20.03
N LYS A 469 34.49 16.69 19.88
CA LYS A 469 35.84 16.45 20.42
C LYS A 469 36.91 16.75 19.36
N ASN A 470 38.17 16.84 19.78
CA ASN A 470 39.35 16.96 18.91
C ASN A 470 39.26 18.11 17.88
N GLY A 471 38.72 19.27 18.28
CA GLY A 471 38.62 20.46 17.42
C GLY A 471 37.52 20.40 16.36
N GLY A 472 36.58 19.45 16.44
CA GLY A 472 35.39 19.44 15.58
C GLY A 472 34.47 20.63 15.82
N ARG A 473 33.80 21.10 14.76
CA ARG A 473 32.83 22.20 14.83
C ARG A 473 31.41 21.64 14.71
N VAL A 474 30.49 22.12 15.55
CA VAL A 474 29.07 21.76 15.46
C VAL A 474 28.48 22.41 14.22
N ASN A 475 27.75 21.64 13.43
CA ASN A 475 26.84 22.16 12.41
C ASN A 475 25.51 22.49 13.10
N GLU A 476 25.19 23.78 13.18
CA GLU A 476 24.01 24.30 13.89
C GLU A 476 22.68 23.96 13.21
N THR A 477 22.71 23.51 11.95
CA THR A 477 21.51 23.13 11.19
C THR A 477 21.21 21.65 11.32
N THR A 478 22.25 20.80 11.30
CA THR A 478 22.10 19.33 11.36
C THR A 478 22.35 18.75 12.74
N CYS A 479 22.81 19.55 13.71
CA CYS A 479 23.24 19.10 15.02
C CYS A 479 24.23 17.92 14.92
N THR A 480 25.22 18.00 14.03
CA THR A 480 26.29 17.01 13.86
C THR A 480 27.66 17.67 13.91
N CYS A 481 28.70 16.91 14.23
CA CYS A 481 30.06 17.44 14.24
C CYS A 481 30.73 17.33 12.87
N THR A 482 31.23 18.44 12.36
CA THR A 482 32.20 18.46 11.26
C THR A 482 33.58 18.19 11.85
N CYS A 483 34.17 17.05 11.51
CA CYS A 483 35.44 16.61 12.06
C CYS A 483 36.64 17.11 11.23
N PRO A 484 37.76 17.49 11.87
CA PRO A 484 39.01 17.72 11.18
C PRO A 484 39.48 16.44 10.48
N LYS A 485 40.28 16.58 9.42
CA LYS A 485 40.65 15.48 8.50
C LYS A 485 41.15 14.19 9.18
N GLN A 486 41.79 14.30 10.35
CA GLN A 486 42.37 13.19 11.11
C GLN A 486 41.38 12.45 12.02
N PHE A 487 40.13 12.93 12.15
CA PHE A 487 39.14 12.41 13.09
C PHE A 487 37.83 12.04 12.39
N THR A 488 37.08 11.11 13.00
CA THR A 488 35.82 10.59 12.48
C THR A 488 34.83 10.26 13.61
N GLY A 489 33.62 9.88 13.22
CA GLY A 489 32.49 9.59 14.11
C GLY A 489 31.67 10.85 14.45
N LYS A 490 30.43 10.64 14.90
CA LYS A 490 29.42 11.71 15.12
C LYS A 490 29.84 12.83 16.07
N ARG A 491 30.86 12.59 16.91
CA ARG A 491 31.44 13.56 17.85
C ARG A 491 32.95 13.76 17.66
N CYS A 492 33.53 13.29 16.55
CA CYS A 492 34.97 13.39 16.24
C CYS A 492 35.89 12.75 17.28
N HIS A 493 35.40 11.78 18.04
CA HIS A 493 36.15 11.11 19.11
C HIS A 493 37.05 9.99 18.60
N ARG A 494 36.85 9.50 17.37
CA ARG A 494 37.67 8.45 16.76
C ARG A 494 38.74 9.07 15.87
N ARG A 495 39.96 8.55 15.91
CA ARG A 495 40.99 8.87 14.91
C ARG A 495 40.69 8.10 13.63
N LYS A 496 40.77 8.76 12.47
CA LYS A 496 40.38 8.20 11.16
C LYS A 496 41.28 7.03 10.72
N CYS A 497 42.54 7.03 11.15
CA CYS A 497 43.54 6.01 10.81
C CYS A 497 44.22 5.44 12.08
N ALA A 498 43.45 5.17 13.15
CA ALA A 498 44.00 4.79 14.46
C ALA A 498 44.91 3.53 14.42
N ASP A 499 44.65 2.63 13.47
CA ASP A 499 45.34 1.34 13.32
C ASP A 499 46.23 1.26 12.06
N ALA A 500 46.46 2.39 11.37
CA ALA A 500 47.32 2.43 10.20
C ALA A 500 48.77 2.72 10.62
N ASP A 501 49.66 1.75 10.42
CA ASP A 501 51.10 1.90 10.66
C ASP A 501 51.87 1.76 9.34
N CYS A 502 52.75 2.72 9.04
CA CYS A 502 53.51 2.77 7.79
C CYS A 502 54.96 2.41 8.05
N SER A 503 55.40 1.24 7.60
CA SER A 503 56.77 0.74 7.79
C SER A 503 57.77 1.26 6.74
N ASN A 504 59.07 1.07 7.00
CA ASN A 504 60.17 1.26 6.05
C ASN A 504 60.29 2.68 5.44
N GLY A 505 60.16 3.71 6.27
CA GLY A 505 60.40 5.10 5.87
C GLY A 505 59.26 5.77 5.09
N ALA A 506 58.10 5.12 5.01
CA ALA A 506 56.88 5.72 4.49
C ALA A 506 56.20 6.63 5.53
N THR A 507 55.50 7.66 5.05
CA THR A 507 54.70 8.57 5.89
C THR A 507 53.21 8.33 5.64
N LEU A 508 52.40 8.28 6.71
CA LEU A 508 50.95 8.13 6.61
C LEU A 508 50.29 9.44 6.14
N ASP A 509 49.50 9.37 5.07
CA ASP A 509 48.58 10.42 4.67
C ASP A 509 47.24 10.25 5.38
N TYR A 510 46.93 11.16 6.30
CA TYR A 510 45.69 11.12 7.08
C TYR A 510 44.43 11.54 6.29
N ALA A 511 44.57 12.03 5.05
CA ALA A 511 43.42 12.38 4.21
C ALA A 511 42.68 11.13 3.72
N ASP A 512 43.43 10.11 3.28
CA ASP A 512 42.92 8.87 2.69
C ASP A 512 43.41 7.60 3.40
N CYS A 513 44.19 7.73 4.48
CA CYS A 513 44.82 6.63 5.22
C CYS A 513 45.74 5.76 4.33
N SER A 514 46.49 6.39 3.42
CA SER A 514 47.49 5.73 2.57
C SER A 514 48.93 5.97 3.04
N CYS A 515 49.85 5.04 2.78
CA CYS A 515 51.27 5.24 3.06
C CYS A 515 52.00 5.79 1.82
N LYS A 516 52.77 6.87 2.00
CA LYS A 516 53.61 7.50 0.95
C LYS A 516 55.09 7.24 1.21
N CYS A 517 55.79 6.60 0.27
CA CYS A 517 57.24 6.41 0.35
C CYS A 517 58.00 7.76 0.23
N ARG A 518 59.18 7.88 0.86
CA ARG A 518 60.08 9.05 0.69
C ARG A 518 60.65 9.13 -0.72
N GLU A 519 61.11 10.33 -1.10
CA GLU A 519 61.86 10.60 -2.33
C GLU A 519 63.00 9.58 -2.52
N GLY A 520 63.08 8.96 -3.70
CA GLY A 520 64.06 7.90 -4.01
C GLY A 520 63.60 6.46 -3.73
N PHE A 521 62.36 6.24 -3.26
CA PHE A 521 61.78 4.90 -3.04
C PHE A 521 60.48 4.70 -3.84
N THR A 522 60.21 3.50 -4.35
CA THR A 522 58.97 3.16 -5.09
C THR A 522 58.28 1.88 -4.55
N GLY A 523 56.95 1.81 -4.65
CA GLY A 523 56.11 0.69 -4.20
C GLY A 523 54.61 0.87 -4.58
N MET A 524 53.83 -0.22 -4.64
CA MET A 524 52.39 -0.18 -4.96
C MET A 524 51.56 0.28 -3.74
N VAL A 525 50.66 1.25 -3.96
CA VAL A 525 49.68 1.73 -2.98
C VAL A 525 48.57 0.68 -2.84
N VAL A 526 48.40 0.11 -1.64
CA VAL A 526 47.21 -0.70 -1.30
C VAL A 526 46.38 0.10 -0.29
N ASN A 527 45.11 0.34 -0.61
CA ASN A 527 44.15 0.90 0.35
C ASN A 527 43.98 -0.10 1.50
N LEU A 528 44.36 0.28 2.72
CA LEU A 528 43.98 -0.46 3.92
C LEU A 528 42.50 -0.20 4.20
N ARG A 529 41.61 -1.07 3.71
CA ARG A 529 40.22 -1.14 4.18
C ARG A 529 39.98 -2.46 4.90
N ASP A 530 39.37 -2.30 6.07
CA ASP A 530 38.55 -3.23 6.86
C ASP A 530 38.93 -4.71 6.88
N LYS A 531 39.26 -5.22 8.08
CA LYS A 531 39.56 -6.64 8.32
C LYS A 531 38.29 -7.50 8.19
N THR A 532 38.00 -7.94 6.98
CA THR A 532 37.23 -9.17 6.73
C THR A 532 37.87 -10.11 5.70
N ALA A 533 39.14 -9.90 5.33
CA ALA A 533 39.90 -10.85 4.50
C ALA A 533 41.26 -11.18 5.13
N GLU A 534 41.58 -12.48 5.20
CA GLU A 534 42.93 -12.99 5.45
C GLU A 534 43.88 -12.52 4.35
N GLU A 535 44.75 -11.55 4.64
CA GLU A 535 46.14 -11.43 4.18
C GLU A 535 46.75 -10.10 4.68
N THR A 536 47.78 -10.16 5.51
CA THR A 536 48.60 -8.99 5.85
C THR A 536 49.47 -8.61 4.64
N SER A 537 49.01 -7.66 3.81
CA SER A 537 49.86 -7.07 2.78
C SER A 537 50.74 -5.96 3.36
N LEU A 538 52.04 -6.23 3.47
CA LEU A 538 53.06 -5.26 3.90
C LEU A 538 53.39 -4.30 2.73
N VAL A 539 53.38 -2.98 2.93
CA VAL A 539 53.92 -2.03 1.94
C VAL A 539 55.45 -2.11 1.99
N LEU A 540 56.07 -2.63 0.92
CA LEU A 540 57.52 -2.66 0.75
C LEU A 540 57.97 -1.49 -0.13
N CYS A 541 58.37 -0.36 0.47
CA CYS A 541 59.11 0.68 -0.26
C CYS A 541 60.51 0.13 -0.61
N LYS A 542 60.85 -0.03 -1.90
CA LYS A 542 62.18 -0.46 -2.35
C LYS A 542 63.03 0.75 -2.78
N TYR A 543 64.32 0.70 -2.45
CA TYR A 543 65.31 1.72 -2.84
C TYR A 543 65.53 1.72 -4.35
N ASN A 544 65.43 2.88 -5.00
CA ASN A 544 65.69 3.01 -6.43
C ASN A 544 67.20 3.16 -6.68
N LEU A 545 67.86 2.11 -7.17
CA LEU A 545 69.30 2.11 -7.48
C LEU A 545 69.69 2.95 -8.73
N PHE A 546 68.73 3.65 -9.36
CA PHE A 546 68.95 4.34 -10.64
C PHE A 546 69.26 5.84 -10.56
N TYR A 547 69.40 6.43 -9.36
CA TYR A 547 69.60 7.88 -9.18
C TYR A 547 71.00 8.31 -8.71
N HIS A 548 72.05 7.53 -8.98
CA HIS A 548 73.43 8.04 -8.89
C HIS A 548 74.31 7.47 -9.99
N THR A 549 74.25 8.08 -11.18
CA THR A 549 75.44 8.19 -12.04
C THR A 549 76.05 9.58 -11.80
N PRO A 550 77.26 9.69 -11.22
CA PRO A 550 78.02 10.92 -11.32
C PRO A 550 78.49 11.05 -12.77
N SER A 551 78.22 12.20 -13.38
CA SER A 551 78.80 12.63 -14.64
C SER A 551 80.32 12.71 -14.53
N VAL A 552 81.02 11.68 -15.00
CA VAL A 552 82.46 11.76 -15.26
C VAL A 552 82.64 12.49 -16.59
N GLY A 553 82.99 13.78 -16.52
CA GLY A 553 83.44 14.56 -17.66
C GLY A 553 84.80 14.05 -18.14
N ILE A 554 84.86 13.60 -19.40
CA ILE A 554 86.12 13.35 -20.10
C ILE A 554 86.61 14.71 -20.61
N HIS A 555 87.63 15.27 -19.96
CA HIS A 555 88.44 16.33 -20.55
C HIS A 555 89.47 15.71 -21.49
N THR A 556 89.36 16.00 -22.77
CA THR A 556 90.42 15.82 -23.76
C THR A 556 91.56 16.80 -23.46
N LYS A 557 92.79 16.29 -23.33
CA LYS A 557 94.01 17.08 -23.48
C LYS A 557 94.60 16.74 -24.84
N GLN A 558 94.57 17.72 -25.74
CA GLN A 558 95.54 17.85 -26.82
C GLN A 558 96.76 18.57 -26.26
N ASP A 559 97.92 18.18 -26.81
CA ASP A 559 99.30 18.66 -26.62
C ASP A 559 100.11 18.05 -25.46
#